data_AF-A0A7J8QKA6-F1
#
_entry.id   AF-A0A7J8QKA6-F1
#
_cell.length_a   1.000
_cell.length_b   1.000
_cell.length_c   1.000
_cell.angle_alpha   90.00
_cell.angle_beta   90.00
_cell.angle_gamma   90.00
#
_symmetry.space_group_name_H-M   'P 1'
#
loop_
_entity.id
_entity.type
_entity.pdbx_description
1 polymer ?
#
loop_
_entity_poly.entity_id
_entity_poly.type
_entity_poly.pdbx_seq_one_letter_code
_entity_poly.pdbx_strand_id
1 'polypeptide(L)'
;MWPLYFLSNKILKTDEEKDGDRVNMVARCYPFELPSDNRNGHETALPRSHFVQVPHINQLFYWDCGLACVLMALSTVGINGYSIQNLAELCCSTSIWTVDLAYLLRKFSVRFSYYTVTFGANPNYSGETYYKEHLPSDLVRVDKLFQKAVEAGINILCRSISKEEISCWILSGKYIAIALVDLYKLSRSWVGDVLIPGFHGNDVGYTG
;
A
#
# COMPACT_ATOMS: atom_id res chain seq x y z
N MET A 1 10.64 -9.44 29.13
CA MET A 1 11.95 -10.05 28.82
C MET A 1 11.92 -10.51 27.37
N TRP A 2 12.53 -9.76 26.46
CA TRP A 2 12.89 -10.25 25.13
C TRP A 2 14.06 -11.25 25.23
N PRO A 3 14.28 -12.04 24.17
CA PRO A 3 15.61 -11.96 23.57
C PRO A 3 15.61 -11.82 22.03
N LEU A 4 16.65 -11.11 21.60
CA LEU A 4 17.13 -10.79 20.26
C LEU A 4 17.63 -12.02 19.48
N TYR A 5 17.45 -12.04 18.16
CA TYR A 5 18.36 -12.68 17.16
C TYR A 5 18.26 -11.89 15.84
N PHE A 6 19.26 -11.06 15.50
CA PHE A 6 20.48 -11.30 14.70
C PHE A 6 20.29 -11.37 13.17
N LEU A 7 20.85 -10.34 12.51
CA LEU A 7 21.08 -10.19 11.07
C LEU A 7 22.10 -11.21 10.52
N SER A 8 21.94 -11.60 9.26
CA SER A 8 23.06 -12.08 8.43
C SER A 8 22.84 -11.66 6.97
N ASN A 9 23.59 -10.65 6.55
CA ASN A 9 23.91 -10.38 5.15
C ASN A 9 24.66 -11.58 4.57
N LYS A 10 24.28 -12.01 3.37
CA LYS A 10 25.22 -12.68 2.46
C LYS A 10 25.34 -11.90 1.16
N ILE A 11 26.49 -11.25 1.08
CA ILE A 11 27.16 -10.71 -0.10
C ILE A 11 27.25 -11.79 -1.18
N LEU A 12 26.89 -11.43 -2.41
CA LEU A 12 27.56 -11.93 -3.59
C LEU A 12 27.76 -10.75 -4.55
N LYS A 13 28.99 -10.24 -4.55
CA LYS A 13 29.56 -9.46 -5.67
C LYS A 13 30.05 -10.45 -6.72
N THR A 14 29.76 -10.17 -7.98
CA THR A 14 30.74 -10.29 -9.07
C THR A 14 30.44 -9.20 -10.10
N ASP A 15 31.48 -8.48 -10.48
CA ASP A 15 31.49 -7.24 -11.27
C ASP A 15 31.17 -7.47 -12.76
N GLU A 16 30.69 -6.42 -13.45
CA GLU A 16 31.38 -5.85 -14.62
C GLU A 16 30.75 -4.49 -15.03
N GLU A 17 31.63 -3.51 -15.25
CA GLU A 17 31.36 -2.10 -15.58
C GLU A 17 30.82 -1.91 -17.02
N LYS A 18 30.01 -0.87 -17.23
CA LYS A 18 30.35 0.19 -18.20
C LYS A 18 29.54 1.48 -18.03
N ASP A 19 30.33 2.54 -18.10
CA ASP A 19 30.08 3.98 -18.04
C ASP A 19 29.00 4.50 -19.01
N GLY A 20 28.30 5.56 -18.61
CA GLY A 20 27.21 6.16 -19.38
C GLY A 20 26.42 7.24 -18.63
N ASP A 21 27.08 8.36 -18.35
CA ASP A 21 26.54 9.69 -18.01
C ASP A 21 25.02 9.87 -18.18
N ARG A 22 24.27 9.95 -17.07
CA ARG A 22 22.95 10.61 -17.02
C ARG A 22 22.64 11.20 -15.65
N VAL A 23 22.85 12.51 -15.55
CA VAL A 23 22.11 13.51 -14.76
C VAL A 23 21.41 12.99 -13.51
N ASN A 24 22.08 13.23 -12.38
CA ASN A 24 21.62 12.98 -11.03
C ASN A 24 20.45 13.93 -10.67
N MET A 25 19.22 13.62 -11.08
CA MET A 25 18.02 14.20 -10.48
C MET A 25 17.59 13.32 -9.31
N VAL A 26 18.33 13.45 -8.20
CA VAL A 26 17.84 13.02 -6.89
C VAL A 26 16.66 13.91 -6.55
N ALA A 27 15.45 13.45 -6.90
CA ALA A 27 14.22 14.02 -6.43
C ALA A 27 14.28 13.99 -4.89
N ARG A 28 14.23 15.18 -4.29
CA ARG A 28 14.19 15.41 -2.84
C ARG A 28 12.95 14.72 -2.25
N CYS A 29 13.04 13.44 -1.97
CA CYS A 29 12.22 12.81 -0.95
C CYS A 29 12.82 13.26 0.38
N TYR A 30 12.16 14.21 1.06
CA TYR A 30 12.51 14.56 2.43
C TYR A 30 12.45 13.28 3.28
N PRO A 31 13.58 12.80 3.81
CA PRO A 31 13.53 11.82 4.88
C PRO A 31 12.79 12.48 6.04
N PHE A 32 11.91 11.74 6.68
CA PHE A 32 11.42 12.12 7.99
C PHE A 32 12.63 12.17 8.93
N GLU A 33 13.16 13.36 9.20
CA GLU A 33 14.13 13.55 10.28
C GLU A 33 13.37 13.36 11.59
N LEU A 34 13.66 12.25 12.28
CA LEU A 34 13.35 12.16 13.71
C LEU A 34 14.08 13.32 14.39
N PRO A 35 13.44 14.08 15.30
CA PRO A 35 14.16 15.08 16.08
C PRO A 35 15.24 14.37 16.90
N SER A 36 16.50 14.61 16.55
CA SER A 36 17.65 14.27 17.40
C SER A 36 17.68 15.28 18.54
N ASP A 37 16.86 15.06 19.57
CA ASP A 37 16.81 15.96 20.71
C ASP A 37 17.94 15.63 21.71
N ASN A 38 19.06 16.31 21.53
CA ASN A 38 20.08 16.46 22.54
C ASN A 38 19.72 17.69 23.40
N ARG A 39 18.93 17.50 24.47
CA ARG A 39 19.07 18.15 25.80
C ARG A 39 17.87 17.87 26.72
N ASN A 40 18.18 17.26 27.87
CA ASN A 40 17.61 17.47 29.21
C ASN A 40 16.08 17.65 29.34
N GLY A 41 15.44 16.59 29.84
CA GLY A 41 14.56 16.72 31.01
C GLY A 41 13.24 17.48 30.82
N HIS A 42 12.49 17.19 29.75
CA HIS A 42 11.06 17.43 29.75
C HIS A 42 10.38 16.19 29.19
N GLU A 43 9.46 15.62 29.97
CA GLU A 43 8.60 14.50 29.59
C GLU A 43 8.01 14.79 28.21
N THR A 44 8.54 14.15 27.16
CA THR A 44 8.05 14.30 25.79
C THR A 44 6.67 13.67 25.77
N ALA A 45 5.64 14.50 25.94
CA ALA A 45 4.26 14.08 25.82
C ALA A 45 4.13 13.31 24.50
N LEU A 46 3.78 12.02 24.60
CA LEU A 46 3.53 11.18 23.44
C LEU A 46 2.58 11.93 22.51
N PRO A 47 2.88 12.03 21.20
CA PRO A 47 2.00 12.70 20.27
C PRO A 47 0.59 12.11 20.44
N ARG A 48 -0.37 12.97 20.83
CA ARG A 48 -1.77 12.54 20.91
C ARG A 48 -2.12 11.94 19.56
N SER A 49 -2.59 10.69 19.54
CA SER A 49 -3.05 10.05 18.31
C SER A 49 -4.17 10.91 17.70
N HIS A 50 -3.95 11.43 16.50
CA HIS A 50 -4.97 12.18 15.78
C HIS A 50 -5.71 11.21 14.88
N PHE A 51 -6.96 10.92 15.23
CA PHE A 51 -7.81 10.04 14.44
C PHE A 51 -8.46 10.84 13.30
N VAL A 52 -8.16 10.47 12.06
CA VAL A 52 -8.85 11.00 10.89
C VAL A 52 -10.16 10.22 10.75
N GLN A 53 -11.29 10.90 10.89
CA GLN A 53 -12.57 10.27 10.63
C GLN A 53 -12.76 10.06 9.12
N VAL A 54 -12.65 8.81 8.70
CA VAL A 54 -12.92 8.39 7.32
C VAL A 54 -14.36 7.86 7.25
N PRO A 55 -15.22 8.42 6.39
CA PRO A 55 -16.58 7.92 6.26
C PRO A 55 -16.54 6.51 5.69
N HIS A 56 -17.35 5.60 6.24
CA HIS A 56 -17.45 4.25 5.71
C HIS A 56 -18.43 4.20 4.54
N ILE A 57 -18.01 3.64 3.41
CA ILE A 57 -18.83 3.47 2.22
C ILE A 57 -18.81 1.99 1.83
N ASN A 58 -20.00 1.39 1.74
CA ASN A 58 -20.14 0.01 1.29
C ASN A 58 -19.88 -0.07 -0.21
N GLN A 59 -19.08 -1.06 -0.60
CA GLN A 59 -18.96 -1.51 -1.98
C GLN A 59 -20.35 -1.99 -2.48
N LEU A 60 -20.62 -1.90 -3.79
CA LEU A 60 -21.93 -2.25 -4.36
C LEU A 60 -21.88 -3.58 -5.12
N PHE A 61 -20.69 -3.98 -5.58
CA PHE A 61 -20.45 -5.21 -6.33
C PHE A 61 -19.26 -5.96 -5.75
N TYR A 62 -19.00 -7.18 -6.19
CA TYR A 62 -17.88 -7.98 -5.67
C TYR A 62 -16.49 -7.42 -6.07
N TRP A 63 -16.43 -6.53 -7.05
CA TRP A 63 -15.18 -6.05 -7.68
C TRP A 63 -14.86 -4.58 -7.37
N ASP A 64 -15.77 -3.81 -6.78
CA ASP A 64 -15.67 -2.35 -6.64
C ASP A 64 -15.15 -1.88 -5.26
N CYS A 65 -14.62 -2.80 -4.44
CA CYS A 65 -14.08 -2.49 -3.12
C CYS A 65 -13.00 -1.41 -3.15
N GLY A 66 -12.11 -1.44 -4.16
CA GLY A 66 -11.08 -0.42 -4.35
C GLY A 66 -11.66 0.96 -4.70
N LEU A 67 -12.76 1.01 -5.46
CA LEU A 67 -13.44 2.26 -5.79
C LEU A 67 -14.15 2.85 -4.57
N ALA A 68 -14.75 1.99 -3.74
CA ALA A 68 -15.29 2.40 -2.44
C ALA A 68 -14.19 3.01 -1.56
N CYS A 69 -13.00 2.40 -1.48
CA CYS A 69 -11.85 2.96 -0.76
C CYS A 69 -11.42 4.33 -1.29
N VAL A 70 -11.37 4.53 -2.61
CA VAL A 70 -11.07 5.83 -3.19
C VAL A 70 -12.15 6.85 -2.85
N LEU A 71 -13.43 6.48 -2.92
CA LEU A 71 -14.52 7.39 -2.57
C LEU A 71 -14.45 7.82 -1.10
N MET A 72 -14.13 6.89 -0.18
CA MET A 72 -13.89 7.22 1.23
C MET A 72 -12.76 8.24 1.38
N ALA A 73 -11.63 8.03 0.69
CA ALA A 73 -10.49 8.94 0.73
C ALA A 73 -10.83 10.33 0.14
N LEU A 74 -11.55 10.37 -1.00
CA LEU A 74 -12.01 11.61 -1.64
C LEU A 74 -12.92 12.42 -0.71
N SER A 75 -13.91 11.76 -0.09
CA SER A 75 -14.80 12.41 0.88
C SER A 75 -14.03 12.97 2.09
N THR A 76 -13.04 12.25 2.61
CA THR A 76 -12.22 12.73 3.72
C THR A 76 -11.40 13.98 3.36
N VAL A 77 -10.94 14.12 2.11
CA VAL A 77 -10.21 15.32 1.65
C VAL A 77 -11.12 16.42 1.10
N GLY A 78 -12.45 16.29 1.26
CA GLY A 78 -13.43 17.30 0.88
C GLY A 78 -13.89 17.26 -0.58
N ILE A 79 -13.53 16.21 -1.33
CA ILE A 79 -13.99 15.99 -2.71
C ILE A 79 -15.27 15.16 -2.66
N ASN A 80 -16.40 15.84 -2.83
CA ASN A 80 -17.74 15.25 -2.70
C ASN A 80 -18.50 15.26 -4.04
N GLY A 81 -19.65 14.59 -4.09
CA GLY A 81 -20.53 14.59 -5.27
C GLY A 81 -20.24 13.50 -6.31
N TYR A 82 -19.38 12.52 -5.99
CA TYR A 82 -19.11 11.35 -6.81
C TYR A 82 -19.77 10.11 -6.22
N SER A 83 -20.18 9.18 -7.08
CA SER A 83 -20.62 7.84 -6.70
C SER A 83 -19.60 6.80 -7.14
N ILE A 84 -19.73 5.56 -6.66
CA ILE A 84 -18.89 4.44 -7.11
C ILE A 84 -19.06 4.23 -8.63
N GLN A 85 -20.26 4.43 -9.18
CA GLN A 85 -20.52 4.35 -10.62
C GLN A 85 -19.73 5.41 -11.39
N ASN A 86 -19.73 6.66 -10.91
CA ASN A 86 -18.92 7.72 -11.53
C ASN A 86 -17.43 7.32 -11.53
N LEU A 87 -16.92 6.74 -10.44
CA LEU A 87 -15.52 6.30 -10.36
C LEU A 87 -15.23 5.13 -11.31
N ALA A 88 -16.14 4.17 -11.43
CA ALA A 88 -16.03 3.04 -12.35
C ALA A 88 -16.00 3.50 -13.81
N GLU A 89 -16.86 4.45 -14.19
CA GLU A 89 -16.87 5.08 -15.51
C GLU A 89 -15.56 5.81 -15.81
N LEU A 90 -14.95 6.45 -14.81
CA LEU A 90 -13.66 7.12 -14.96
C LEU A 90 -12.49 6.13 -15.12
N CYS A 91 -12.58 4.95 -14.51
CA CYS A 91 -11.58 3.88 -14.63
C CYS A 91 -11.73 3.05 -15.92
N CYS A 92 -12.93 3.03 -16.53
CA CYS A 92 -13.25 2.22 -17.72
C CYS A 92 -12.94 0.71 -17.56
N SER A 93 -13.05 0.17 -16.34
CA SER A 93 -12.79 -1.25 -16.05
C SER A 93 -13.62 -1.70 -14.86
N THR A 94 -14.01 -2.98 -14.85
CA THR A 94 -14.57 -3.67 -13.68
C THR A 94 -13.58 -4.64 -13.03
N SER A 95 -12.41 -4.88 -13.65
CA SER A 95 -11.27 -5.54 -12.99
C SER A 95 -10.34 -4.45 -12.45
N ILE A 96 -10.59 -4.05 -11.20
CA ILE A 96 -9.90 -2.92 -10.57
C ILE A 96 -8.63 -3.39 -9.86
N TRP A 97 -7.49 -2.81 -10.24
CA TRP A 97 -6.20 -3.01 -9.58
C TRP A 97 -5.75 -1.74 -8.86
N THR A 98 -4.83 -1.86 -7.90
CA THR A 98 -4.34 -0.72 -7.11
C THR A 98 -3.73 0.38 -7.99
N VAL A 99 -3.14 0.04 -9.14
CA VAL A 99 -2.66 1.03 -10.10
C VAL A 99 -3.80 1.83 -10.73
N ASP A 100 -4.96 1.23 -11.00
CA ASP A 100 -6.15 1.96 -11.49
C ASP A 100 -6.60 3.01 -10.47
N LEU A 101 -6.57 2.66 -9.18
CA LEU A 101 -6.88 3.59 -8.08
C LEU A 101 -5.89 4.76 -8.01
N ALA A 102 -4.60 4.51 -8.26
CA ALA A 102 -3.58 5.56 -8.30
C ALA A 102 -3.85 6.56 -9.44
N TYR A 103 -4.24 6.08 -10.62
CA TYR A 103 -4.66 6.94 -11.73
C TYR A 103 -5.92 7.75 -11.39
N LEU A 104 -6.87 7.14 -10.69
CA LEU A 104 -8.09 7.82 -10.25
C LEU A 104 -7.77 8.93 -9.25
N LEU A 105 -6.98 8.65 -8.20
CA LEU A 105 -6.51 9.65 -7.23
C LEU A 105 -5.74 10.78 -7.91
N ARG A 106 -4.89 10.46 -8.90
CA ARG A 106 -4.16 11.44 -9.71
C ARG A 106 -5.11 12.35 -10.50
N LYS A 107 -6.18 11.81 -11.09
CA LYS A 107 -7.21 12.57 -11.83
C LYS A 107 -7.91 13.60 -10.95
N PHE A 108 -8.11 13.28 -9.67
CA PHE A 108 -8.65 14.19 -8.65
C PHE A 108 -7.59 15.10 -8.01
N SER A 109 -6.35 15.09 -8.51
CA SER A 109 -5.24 15.87 -7.95
C SER A 109 -4.95 15.58 -6.47
N VAL A 110 -5.31 14.39 -5.98
CA VAL A 110 -4.98 13.95 -4.63
C VAL A 110 -3.48 13.63 -4.57
N ARG A 111 -2.79 14.14 -3.55
CA ARG A 111 -1.39 13.79 -3.29
C ARG A 111 -1.33 12.46 -2.55
N PHE A 112 -0.60 11.49 -3.10
CA PHE A 112 -0.43 10.17 -2.49
C PHE A 112 0.98 9.65 -2.69
N SER A 113 1.31 8.57 -1.98
CA SER A 113 2.50 7.74 -2.21
C SER A 113 2.04 6.31 -2.47
N TYR A 114 2.53 5.69 -3.54
CA TYR A 114 2.16 4.32 -3.90
C TYR A 114 3.36 3.40 -3.69
N TYR A 115 3.22 2.45 -2.76
CA TYR A 115 4.19 1.41 -2.49
C TYR A 115 3.64 0.05 -2.92
N THR A 116 4.50 -0.78 -3.52
CA THR A 116 4.18 -2.15 -3.92
C THR A 116 5.42 -3.03 -3.78
N VAL A 117 5.26 -4.35 -3.68
CA VAL A 117 6.37 -5.31 -3.79
C VAL A 117 6.46 -5.95 -5.18
N THR A 118 5.44 -5.73 -6.01
CA THR A 118 5.34 -6.27 -7.37
C THR A 118 5.01 -5.14 -8.34
N PHE A 119 5.81 -5.00 -9.39
CA PHE A 119 5.46 -4.19 -10.56
C PHE A 119 4.61 -5.02 -11.52
N GLY A 120 3.50 -4.46 -11.98
CA GLY A 120 2.59 -5.17 -12.86
C GLY A 120 1.59 -6.05 -12.11
N ALA A 121 0.84 -6.86 -12.87
CA ALA A 121 0.01 -7.91 -12.30
C ALA A 121 0.87 -9.17 -12.07
N ASN A 122 0.71 -9.81 -10.91
CA ASN A 122 1.49 -11.00 -10.58
C ASN A 122 0.92 -12.22 -11.35
N PRO A 123 1.67 -12.86 -12.26
CA PRO A 123 1.18 -14.01 -13.01
C PRO A 123 0.87 -15.23 -12.13
N ASN A 124 1.44 -15.30 -10.92
CA ASN A 124 1.22 -16.40 -9.98
C ASN A 124 -0.22 -16.42 -9.42
N TYR A 125 -1.03 -15.38 -9.66
CA TYR A 125 -2.45 -15.37 -9.28
C TYR A 125 -3.36 -16.19 -10.20
N SER A 126 -2.81 -16.95 -11.15
CA SER A 126 -3.60 -17.85 -12.01
C SER A 126 -4.37 -18.93 -11.24
N GLY A 127 -3.90 -19.28 -10.03
CA GLY A 127 -4.57 -20.23 -9.13
C GLY A 127 -5.77 -19.64 -8.37
N GLU A 128 -5.86 -18.31 -8.29
CA GLU A 128 -6.90 -17.62 -7.54
C GLU A 128 -8.15 -17.43 -8.40
N THR A 129 -9.28 -17.97 -7.95
CA THR A 129 -10.55 -17.94 -8.70
C THR A 129 -10.99 -16.52 -9.05
N TYR A 130 -10.71 -15.57 -8.15
CA TYR A 130 -11.01 -14.14 -8.35
C TYR A 130 -10.31 -13.55 -9.58
N TYR A 131 -9.05 -13.92 -9.83
CA TYR A 131 -8.26 -13.34 -10.93
C TYR A 131 -8.40 -14.14 -12.24
N LYS A 132 -8.73 -15.42 -12.15
CA LYS A 132 -8.62 -16.39 -13.25
C LYS A 132 -9.25 -15.96 -14.58
N GLU A 133 -10.43 -15.35 -14.54
CA GLU A 133 -11.17 -14.97 -15.76
C GLU A 133 -10.51 -13.83 -16.53
N HIS A 134 -10.02 -12.80 -15.82
CA HIS A 134 -9.49 -11.58 -16.43
C HIS A 134 -7.96 -11.50 -16.45
N LEU A 135 -7.25 -12.43 -15.79
CA LEU A 135 -5.81 -12.38 -15.61
C LEU A 135 -5.01 -12.19 -16.93
N PRO A 136 -5.30 -12.89 -18.05
CA PRO A 136 -4.54 -12.68 -19.28
C PRO A 136 -4.65 -11.26 -19.83
N SER A 137 -5.86 -10.68 -19.82
CA SER A 137 -6.07 -9.28 -20.22
C SER A 137 -5.49 -8.29 -19.21
N ASP A 138 -5.56 -8.62 -17.92
CA ASP A 138 -5.08 -7.77 -16.84
C ASP A 138 -3.57 -7.70 -16.80
N LEU A 139 -2.85 -8.80 -17.08
CA LEU A 139 -1.39 -8.78 -17.23
C LEU A 139 -0.96 -7.70 -18.23
N VAL A 140 -1.54 -7.70 -19.42
CA VAL A 140 -1.19 -6.73 -20.46
C VAL A 140 -1.61 -5.31 -20.08
N ARG A 141 -2.81 -5.12 -19.51
CA ARG A 141 -3.35 -3.80 -19.18
C ARG A 141 -2.61 -3.17 -18.00
N VAL A 142 -2.46 -3.92 -16.92
CA VAL A 142 -1.83 -3.46 -15.68
C VAL A 142 -0.37 -3.15 -15.93
N ASP A 143 0.37 -3.99 -16.66
CA ASP A 143 1.77 -3.72 -17.00
C ASP A 143 1.93 -2.41 -17.78
N LYS A 144 1.02 -2.15 -18.76
CA LYS A 144 1.00 -0.89 -19.49
C LYS A 144 0.72 0.32 -18.59
N LEU A 145 -0.14 0.17 -17.58
CA LEU A 145 -0.42 1.24 -16.61
C LEU A 145 0.81 1.52 -15.73
N PHE A 146 1.52 0.49 -15.28
CA PHE A 146 2.78 0.69 -14.54
C PHE A 146 3.84 1.38 -15.40
N GLN A 147 4.01 0.96 -16.66
CA GLN A 147 4.95 1.60 -17.59
C GLN A 147 4.67 3.10 -17.82
N LYS A 148 3.38 3.48 -17.89
CA LYS A 148 2.95 4.86 -18.12
C LYS A 148 2.80 5.70 -16.84
N ALA A 149 2.98 5.10 -15.67
CA ALA A 149 2.69 5.76 -14.39
C ALA A 149 3.57 7.00 -14.18
N VAL A 150 4.87 6.88 -14.46
CA VAL A 150 5.83 7.98 -14.29
C VAL A 150 5.49 9.17 -15.19
N GLU A 151 5.15 8.90 -16.46
CA GLU A 151 4.72 9.93 -17.41
C GLU A 151 3.42 10.61 -16.98
N ALA A 152 2.52 9.89 -16.31
CA ALA A 152 1.30 10.43 -15.71
C ALA A 152 1.54 11.20 -14.39
N GLY A 153 2.79 11.29 -13.93
CA GLY A 153 3.17 11.91 -12.67
C GLY A 153 2.80 11.09 -11.43
N ILE A 154 2.71 9.76 -11.59
CA ILE A 154 2.47 8.81 -10.51
C ILE A 154 3.80 8.16 -10.15
N ASN A 155 4.30 8.45 -8.94
CA ASN A 155 5.52 7.83 -8.44
C ASN A 155 5.18 6.52 -7.70
N ILE A 156 5.74 5.41 -8.18
CA ILE A 156 5.53 4.07 -7.62
C ILE A 156 6.85 3.57 -7.03
N LEU A 157 6.82 3.21 -5.76
CA LEU A 157 7.99 2.74 -5.00
C LEU A 157 7.88 1.23 -4.79
N CYS A 158 8.80 0.48 -5.41
CA CYS A 158 8.85 -0.97 -5.24
C CYS A 158 9.64 -1.34 -3.99
N ARG A 159 8.95 -1.39 -2.85
CA ARG A 159 9.46 -1.85 -1.55
C ARG A 159 8.32 -2.21 -0.63
N SER A 160 8.60 -3.07 0.35
CA SER A 160 7.72 -3.28 1.49
C SER A 160 7.70 -2.05 2.41
N ILE A 161 6.60 -1.92 3.16
CA ILE A 161 6.47 -0.97 4.28
C ILE A 161 6.40 -1.79 5.57
N SER A 162 7.18 -1.41 6.56
CA SER A 162 7.15 -2.02 7.89
C SER A 162 5.90 -1.63 8.69
N LYS A 163 5.57 -2.42 9.72
CA LYS A 163 4.48 -2.10 10.65
C LYS A 163 4.70 -0.75 11.32
N GLU A 164 5.95 -0.46 11.67
CA GLU A 164 6.35 0.77 12.35
C GLU A 164 6.13 1.98 11.44
N GLU A 165 6.57 1.91 10.18
CA GLU A 165 6.36 2.99 9.20
C GLU A 165 4.87 3.31 9.00
N ILE A 166 4.04 2.30 8.71
CA ILE A 166 2.61 2.52 8.46
C ILE A 166 1.88 3.01 9.71
N SER A 167 2.27 2.52 10.90
CA SER A 167 1.71 2.98 12.17
C SER A 167 2.06 4.45 12.41
N CYS A 168 3.31 4.84 12.19
CA CYS A 168 3.74 6.24 12.31
C CYS A 168 2.95 7.16 11.36
N TRP A 169 2.71 6.74 10.12
CA TRP A 169 1.92 7.54 9.17
C TRP A 169 0.47 7.68 9.59
N ILE A 170 -0.20 6.60 9.98
CA ILE A 170 -1.61 6.63 10.41
C ILE A 170 -1.76 7.46 11.68
N LEU A 171 -0.92 7.23 12.69
CA LEU A 171 -0.99 7.92 13.98
C LEU A 171 -0.68 9.42 13.89
N SER A 172 0.03 9.85 12.84
CA SER A 172 0.27 11.27 12.60
C SER A 172 -0.99 12.07 12.27
N GLY A 173 -2.09 11.40 11.88
CA GLY A 173 -3.33 12.03 11.43
C GLY A 173 -3.22 12.79 10.10
N LYS A 174 -2.08 12.69 9.41
CA LYS A 174 -1.84 13.39 8.12
C LYS A 174 -2.14 12.53 6.90
N TYR A 175 -2.27 11.22 7.08
CA TYR A 175 -2.37 10.26 5.99
C TYR A 175 -3.57 9.35 6.17
N ILE A 176 -4.19 9.00 5.05
CA ILE A 176 -5.16 7.92 4.94
C ILE A 176 -4.43 6.77 4.23
N ALA A 177 -4.51 5.57 4.80
CA ALA A 177 -3.93 4.38 4.20
C ALA A 177 -5.00 3.58 3.46
N ILE A 178 -4.80 3.34 2.17
CA ILE A 178 -5.51 2.31 1.41
C ILE A 178 -4.55 1.14 1.27
N ALA A 179 -4.89 0.00 1.85
CA ALA A 179 -4.04 -1.19 1.86
C ALA A 179 -4.79 -2.38 1.24
N LEU A 180 -4.13 -3.09 0.33
CA LEU A 180 -4.59 -4.39 -0.14
C LEU A 180 -4.32 -5.42 0.96
N VAL A 181 -5.34 -6.19 1.31
CA VAL A 181 -5.29 -7.12 2.45
C VAL A 181 -5.85 -8.48 2.06
N ASP A 182 -5.38 -9.50 2.74
CA ASP A 182 -5.94 -10.85 2.69
C ASP A 182 -7.01 -10.98 3.78
N LEU A 183 -8.27 -11.17 3.36
CA LEU A 183 -9.42 -11.28 4.25
C LEU A 183 -9.30 -12.47 5.22
N TYR A 184 -8.72 -13.59 4.80
CA TYR A 184 -8.54 -14.76 5.66
C TYR A 184 -7.50 -14.50 6.73
N LYS A 185 -6.39 -13.82 6.39
CA LYS A 185 -5.37 -13.46 7.39
C LYS A 185 -5.91 -12.45 8.40
N LEU A 186 -6.66 -11.45 7.94
CA LEU A 186 -7.29 -10.46 8.82
C LEU A 186 -8.38 -11.05 9.70
N SER A 187 -9.19 -11.98 9.20
CA SER A 187 -10.24 -12.60 10.01
C SER A 187 -9.68 -13.55 11.07
N ARG A 188 -8.59 -14.26 10.77
CA ARG A 188 -7.95 -15.18 11.73
C ARG A 188 -7.17 -14.47 12.82
N SER A 189 -6.57 -13.30 12.56
CA SER A 189 -5.89 -12.53 13.61
C SER A 189 -6.87 -12.07 14.70
N TRP A 190 -8.12 -11.77 14.34
CA TRP A 190 -9.16 -11.44 15.32
C TRP A 190 -9.58 -12.63 16.19
N VAL A 191 -9.50 -13.85 15.65
CA VAL A 191 -9.82 -15.08 16.40
C VAL A 191 -8.64 -15.50 17.29
N GLY A 192 -7.40 -15.21 16.89
CA GLY A 192 -6.19 -15.51 17.67
C GLY A 192 -5.96 -14.60 18.88
N ASP A 193 -6.48 -13.37 18.84
CA ASP A 193 -6.40 -12.41 19.96
C ASP A 193 -7.53 -12.60 21.00
N VAL A 194 -8.48 -13.51 20.74
CA VAL A 194 -9.33 -14.07 21.80
C VAL A 194 -8.50 -15.16 22.49
N LEU A 195 -7.93 -14.84 23.65
CA LEU A 195 -7.23 -15.79 24.50
C LEU A 195 -8.18 -16.94 24.90
N ILE A 196 -8.25 -17.99 24.07
CA ILE A 196 -8.70 -19.31 24.46
C ILE A 196 -7.43 -20.13 24.72
N PRO A 197 -7.16 -20.53 25.98
CA PRO A 197 -5.99 -21.35 26.27
C PRO A 197 -6.22 -22.76 25.73
N GLY A 198 -5.50 -23.08 24.66
CA GLY A 198 -5.31 -24.44 24.17
C GLY A 198 -5.85 -24.68 22.77
N PHE A 199 -4.95 -24.80 21.79
CA PHE A 199 -4.61 -26.08 21.14
C PHE A 199 -3.60 -25.84 20.00
N HIS A 200 -2.56 -26.67 19.96
CA HIS A 200 -1.50 -26.69 18.95
C HIS A 200 -2.02 -26.91 17.53
N GLY A 201 -1.35 -26.33 16.53
CA GLY A 201 -1.46 -26.83 15.16
C GLY A 201 -0.90 -25.95 14.05
N ASN A 202 0.35 -26.25 13.69
CA ASN A 202 0.99 -26.14 12.37
C ASN A 202 1.16 -24.78 11.70
N ASP A 203 2.40 -24.30 11.85
CA ASP A 203 3.13 -23.39 11.00
C ASP A 203 3.19 -23.93 9.54
N VAL A 204 2.75 -23.10 8.59
CA VAL A 204 3.00 -23.32 7.15
C VAL A 204 3.54 -22.02 6.60
N GLY A 205 4.76 -22.15 6.07
CA GLY A 205 5.60 -21.06 5.60
C GLY A 205 4.95 -20.16 4.56
N TYR A 206 5.35 -18.91 4.68
CA TYR A 206 5.16 -17.77 3.80
C TYR A 206 5.54 -18.06 2.33
N THR A 207 4.61 -17.78 1.42
CA THR A 207 4.88 -17.44 0.01
C THR A 207 3.93 -16.32 -0.40
N GLY A 208 4.46 -15.12 -0.66
CA GLY A 208 3.73 -13.95 -1.15
C GLY A 208 3.93 -12.73 -0.26
#